data_AF-A0A7H8QI04-F1
#
_entry.id   AF-A0A7H8QI04-F1
#
_cell.length_a   1.000
_cell.length_b   1.000
_cell.length_c   1.000
_cell.angle_alpha   90.00
_cell.angle_beta   90.00
_cell.angle_gamma   90.00
#
_symmetry.space_group_name_H-M   'P 1'
#
loop_
_entity.id
_entity.type
_entity.pdbx_description
1 polymer ?
#
loop_
_entity_poly.entity_id
_entity_poly.type
_entity_poly.pdbx_seq_one_letter_code
_entity_poly.pdbx_strand_id
1 'polypeptide(L)'
;MCISHNEIERQAYIMSEKIRKNSIYKPIRLDFINGKSTEFKNGALEDLANGKDVPLVSRVILEDKEGARFGIEPNEIGLRYAAGEITYKEYKQLQNKESKLFIGYVTALSSGFLLISWAALKLFFM
;
A
#
# COMPACT_ATOMS: atom_id res chain seq x y z
N MET A 1 -11.92 -1.99 -16.05
CA MET A 1 -11.53 -0.59 -15.76
C MET A 1 -10.03 -0.59 -15.52
N CYS A 2 -9.24 -0.04 -16.44
CA CYS A 2 -7.80 0.11 -16.25
C CYS A 2 -7.57 1.33 -15.37
N ILE A 3 -7.26 1.11 -14.10
CA ILE A 3 -6.75 2.16 -13.23
C ILE A 3 -5.41 2.58 -13.84
N SER A 4 -5.26 3.86 -14.21
CA SER A 4 -3.98 4.34 -14.73
C SER A 4 -2.92 4.16 -13.65
N HIS A 5 -1.73 3.67 -14.01
CA HIS A 5 -0.49 3.67 -13.20
C HIS A 5 0.01 5.07 -12.81
N ASN A 6 -0.87 6.06 -12.78
CA ASN A 6 -0.57 7.35 -12.19
C ASN A 6 -1.43 7.58 -10.94
N GLU A 7 -2.59 6.94 -10.84
CA GLU A 7 -3.52 7.16 -9.72
C GLU A 7 -3.10 6.36 -8.49
N ILE A 8 -2.61 5.13 -8.64
CA ILE A 8 -2.20 4.29 -7.49
C ILE A 8 -0.97 4.92 -6.81
N GLU A 9 -0.03 5.36 -7.62
CA GLU A 9 1.22 6.04 -7.29
C GLU A 9 0.91 7.34 -6.57
N ARG A 10 -0.01 8.14 -7.12
CA ARG A 10 -0.49 9.38 -6.52
C ARG A 10 -1.21 9.16 -5.19
N GLN A 11 -2.05 8.13 -5.09
CA GLN A 11 -2.74 7.81 -3.83
C GLN A 11 -1.75 7.36 -2.75
N ALA A 12 -0.79 6.50 -3.09
CA ALA A 12 0.28 6.08 -2.17
C ALA A 12 1.11 7.28 -1.70
N TYR A 13 1.38 8.24 -2.59
CA TYR A 13 2.04 9.50 -2.24
C TYR A 13 1.21 10.36 -1.27
N ILE A 14 -0.07 10.61 -1.58
CA ILE A 14 -0.96 11.38 -0.71
C ILE A 14 -1.03 10.75 0.68
N MET A 15 -1.11 9.43 0.75
CA MET A 15 -1.14 8.72 2.03
C MET A 15 0.19 8.82 2.78
N SER A 16 1.32 8.75 2.07
CA SER A 16 2.65 8.98 2.66
C SER A 16 2.78 10.37 3.26
N GLU A 17 2.25 11.40 2.59
CA GLU A 17 2.19 12.77 3.13
C GLU A 17 1.27 12.88 4.36
N LYS A 18 0.12 12.19 4.35
CA LYS A 18 -0.75 12.12 5.53
C LYS A 18 -0.04 11.48 6.71
N ILE A 19 0.70 10.39 6.48
CA ILE A 19 1.54 9.74 7.49
C ILE A 19 2.58 10.72 8.02
N ARG A 20 3.31 11.41 7.14
CA ARG A 20 4.33 12.40 7.53
C ARG A 20 3.77 13.49 8.44
N LYS A 21 2.56 13.98 8.14
CA LYS A 21 1.92 15.09 8.88
C LYS A 21 1.28 14.68 10.20
N ASN A 22 0.76 13.45 10.29
CA ASN A 22 0.00 12.99 11.46
C ASN A 22 0.78 11.99 12.32
N SER A 23 2.01 11.64 11.97
CA SER A 23 2.76 10.65 12.74
C SER A 23 3.33 11.20 14.04
N ILE A 24 3.24 10.38 15.10
CA ILE A 24 3.95 10.60 16.37
C ILE A 24 5.44 10.22 16.29
N TYR A 25 5.83 9.53 15.21
CA TYR A 25 7.19 9.07 14.93
C TYR A 25 7.85 9.98 13.90
N LYS A 26 9.18 9.99 13.86
CA LYS A 26 9.93 10.85 12.94
C LYS A 26 10.03 10.20 11.55
N PRO A 27 9.42 10.76 10.49
CA PRO A 27 9.55 10.23 9.14
C PRO A 27 10.94 10.52 8.57
N ILE A 28 11.66 9.48 8.14
CA ILE A 28 13.04 9.58 7.66
C ILE A 28 13.12 9.52 6.13
N ARG A 29 12.49 8.49 5.54
CA ARG A 29 12.59 8.22 4.10
C ARG A 29 11.40 7.45 3.56
N LEU A 30 11.24 7.51 2.25
CA LEU A 30 10.32 6.73 1.44
C LEU A 30 11.11 5.65 0.70
N ASP A 31 10.61 4.43 0.72
CA ASP A 31 11.11 3.32 -0.09
C ASP A 31 10.11 3.05 -1.22
N PHE A 32 10.61 2.98 -2.45
CA PHE A 32 9.82 2.73 -3.64
C PHE A 32 9.94 1.27 -4.10
N ILE A 33 8.93 0.79 -4.85
CA ILE A 33 8.93 -0.59 -5.36
C ILE A 33 10.13 -0.88 -6.28
N ASN A 34 10.65 0.14 -6.97
CA ASN A 34 11.82 0.01 -7.84
C ASN A 34 13.16 -0.11 -7.08
N GLY A 35 13.14 -0.24 -5.75
CA GLY A 35 14.33 -0.35 -4.90
C GLY A 35 15.05 0.96 -4.63
N LYS A 36 14.59 2.09 -5.20
CA LYS A 36 15.09 3.41 -4.84
C LYS A 36 14.52 3.84 -3.49
N SER A 37 15.24 4.73 -2.83
CA SER A 37 14.76 5.38 -1.62
C SER A 37 15.04 6.88 -1.68
N THR A 38 14.19 7.67 -1.06
CA THR A 38 14.34 9.12 -1.01
C THR A 38 14.04 9.62 0.39
N GLU A 39 14.93 10.42 0.95
CA GLU A 39 14.73 11.04 2.25
C GLU A 39 13.62 12.09 2.17
N PHE A 40 12.91 12.30 3.28
CA PHE A 40 11.98 13.43 3.41
C PHE A 40 12.76 14.74 3.51
N LYS A 41 13.31 15.22 2.38
CA LYS A 41 13.83 16.58 2.26
C LYS A 41 12.71 17.47 1.73
N ASN A 42 12.49 18.60 2.41
CA ASN A 42 11.58 19.64 1.94
C ASN A 42 12.03 20.08 0.53
N GLY A 43 11.20 19.83 -0.49
CA GLY A 43 11.48 20.08 -1.91
C GLY A 43 11.56 18.81 -2.78
N ALA A 44 12.25 17.75 -2.33
CA ALA A 44 12.44 16.54 -3.14
C ALA A 44 11.13 15.76 -3.42
N LEU A 45 10.16 15.89 -2.52
CA LEU A 45 8.83 15.28 -2.69
C LEU A 45 7.93 16.05 -3.66
N GLU A 46 8.08 17.37 -3.80
CA GLU A 46 7.29 18.18 -4.74
C GLU A 46 7.77 17.98 -6.18
N ASP A 47 9.08 17.85 -6.37
CA ASP A 47 9.67 17.50 -7.67
C ASP A 47 9.24 16.11 -8.14
N LEU A 48 9.14 15.15 -7.21
CA LEU A 48 8.59 13.81 -7.49
C LEU A 48 7.11 13.86 -7.86
N ALA A 49 6.31 14.69 -7.18
CA ALA A 49 4.88 14.82 -7.47
C ALA A 49 4.57 15.55 -8.80
N ASN A 50 5.46 16.43 -9.24
CA ASN A 50 5.37 17.13 -10.53
C ASN A 50 5.97 16.34 -11.70
N GLY A 51 6.72 15.27 -11.42
CA GLY A 51 7.22 14.35 -12.43
C GLY A 51 6.10 13.53 -13.07
N LYS A 52 6.15 13.32 -14.39
CA LYS A 52 5.16 12.50 -15.13
C LYS A 52 5.18 11.01 -14.78
N ASP A 53 6.12 10.56 -13.94
CA ASP A 53 6.38 9.15 -13.66
C ASP A 53 6.84 8.99 -12.19
N VAL A 54 5.89 9.12 -11.27
CA VAL A 54 6.16 8.98 -9.83
C VAL A 54 6.25 7.49 -9.51
N PRO A 55 7.39 6.96 -9.05
CA PRO A 55 7.48 5.56 -8.69
C PRO A 55 6.55 5.25 -7.51
N LEU A 56 5.91 4.08 -7.53
CA LEU A 56 5.00 3.65 -6.47
C LEU A 56 5.75 3.53 -5.13
N VAL A 57 5.28 4.27 -4.13
CA VAL A 57 5.79 4.18 -2.76
C VAL A 57 5.39 2.84 -2.16
N SER A 58 6.38 2.05 -1.76
CA SER A 58 6.17 0.77 -1.08
C SER A 58 6.04 0.96 0.43
N ARG A 59 6.93 1.75 1.04
CA ARG A 59 6.98 1.92 2.49
C ARG A 59 7.42 3.32 2.90
N VAL A 60 6.90 3.77 4.03
CA VAL A 60 7.38 4.95 4.77
C VAL A 60 8.21 4.47 5.94
N ILE A 61 9.47 4.90 6.01
CA ILE A 61 10.37 4.56 7.11
C ILE A 61 10.28 5.64 8.18
N LEU A 62 9.92 5.19 9.39
CA LEU A 62 9.76 6.01 10.58
C LEU A 62 10.82 5.64 11.63
N GLU A 63 11.23 6.63 12.42
CA GLU A 63 12.11 6.49 13.60
C GLU A 63 11.30 6.72 14.87
N ASP A 64 11.44 5.81 15.84
CA ASP A 64 10.96 6.04 17.20
C ASP A 64 11.93 6.94 17.99
N LYS A 65 11.48 7.41 19.15
CA LYS A 65 12.27 8.13 20.15
C LYS A 65 13.48 7.34 20.65
N GLU A 66 13.39 6.01 20.63
CA GLU A 66 14.48 5.10 20.98
C GLU A 66 15.49 4.89 19.81
N GLY A 67 15.25 5.51 18.65
CA GLY A 67 16.09 5.35 17.46
C GLY A 67 15.78 4.09 16.64
N ALA A 68 14.77 3.30 17.04
CA ALA A 68 14.33 2.13 16.30
C ALA A 68 13.67 2.56 14.98
N ARG A 69 14.12 1.97 13.87
CA ARG A 69 13.58 2.25 12.53
C ARG A 69 12.67 1.13 12.07
N PHE A 70 11.51 1.50 11.56
CA PHE A 70 10.56 0.55 11.00
C PHE A 70 9.86 1.13 9.76
N GLY A 71 9.50 0.24 8.84
CA GLY A 71 8.77 0.59 7.63
C GLY A 71 7.30 0.23 7.77
N ILE A 72 6.44 1.16 7.37
CA ILE A 72 4.99 0.94 7.29
C ILE A 72 4.48 1.21 5.88
N GLU A 73 3.36 0.60 5.53
CA GLU A 73 2.75 0.80 4.22
C GLU A 73 1.98 2.14 4.17
N PRO A 74 1.99 2.84 3.03
CA PRO A 74 1.22 4.07 2.85
C PRO A 74 -0.27 3.77 2.59
N ASN A 75 -0.94 3.21 3.59
CA ASN A 75 -2.38 2.91 3.61
C ASN A 75 -3.03 3.42 4.90
N GLU A 76 -4.34 3.23 5.05
CA GLU A 76 -5.07 3.69 6.24
C GLU A 76 -4.59 3.01 7.52
N ILE A 77 -4.28 1.71 7.47
CA ILE A 77 -3.79 0.95 8.64
C ILE A 77 -2.43 1.48 9.09
N GLY A 78 -1.54 1.77 8.14
CA GLY A 78 -0.24 2.41 8.36
C GLY A 78 -0.39 3.81 8.94
N LEU A 79 -1.34 4.62 8.43
CA LEU A 79 -1.64 5.93 8.99
C LEU A 79 -2.09 5.86 10.45
N ARG A 80 -3.01 4.94 10.78
CA ARG A 80 -3.50 4.76 12.16
C ARG A 80 -2.38 4.32 13.10
N TYR A 81 -1.51 3.43 12.65
CA TYR A 81 -0.33 3.06 13.43
C TYR A 81 0.64 4.22 13.59
N ALA A 82 0.92 4.95 12.52
CA ALA A 82 1.80 6.12 12.54
C ALA A 82 1.28 7.22 13.47
N ALA A 83 -0.03 7.40 13.55
CA ALA A 83 -0.73 8.33 14.45
C ALA A 83 -0.79 7.84 15.91
N GLY A 84 -0.37 6.60 16.19
CA GLY A 84 -0.41 6.00 17.52
C GLY A 84 -1.80 5.52 17.95
N GLU A 85 -2.77 5.41 17.03
CA GLU A 85 -4.12 4.92 17.33
C GLU A 85 -4.17 3.41 17.55
N ILE A 86 -3.24 2.67 16.95
CA ILE A 86 -3.14 1.22 17.05
C ILE A 86 -1.70 0.80 17.39
N THR A 87 -1.56 -0.32 18.08
CA THR A 87 -0.27 -0.90 18.42
C THR A 87 0.35 -1.64 17.23
N TYR A 88 1.67 -1.90 17.28
CA TYR A 88 2.36 -2.66 16.23
C TYR A 88 1.80 -4.08 16.05
N LYS A 89 1.33 -4.70 17.14
CA LYS A 89 0.71 -6.02 17.10
C LYS A 89 -0.61 -5.99 16.33
N GLU A 90 -1.43 -4.97 16.58
CA GLU A 90 -2.71 -4.77 15.88
C GLU A 90 -2.48 -4.42 14.41
N TYR A 91 -1.49 -3.57 14.11
CA TYR A 91 -1.06 -3.28 12.75
C TYR A 91 -0.77 -4.56 11.96
N LYS A 92 0.07 -5.46 12.50
CA LYS A 92 0.38 -6.74 11.86
C LYS A 92 -0.83 -7.66 11.72
N GLN A 93 -1.73 -7.67 12.71
CA GLN A 93 -2.94 -8.48 12.64
C GLN A 93 -3.89 -8.02 11.53
N LEU A 94 -4.09 -6.70 11.41
CA LEU A 94 -4.93 -6.10 10.37
C LEU A 94 -4.35 -6.34 8.97
N GLN A 95 -3.04 -6.15 8.80
CA GLN A 95 -2.35 -6.40 7.53
C GLN A 95 -2.52 -7.86 7.05
N ASN A 96 -2.37 -8.82 7.98
CA ASN A 96 -2.52 -10.24 7.65
C ASN A 96 -3.99 -10.63 7.38
N LYS A 97 -4.93 -10.03 8.10
CA LYS A 97 -6.37 -10.27 7.88
C LYS A 97 -6.81 -9.80 6.50
N GLU A 98 -6.39 -8.61 6.10
CA GLU A 98 -6.70 -8.04 4.78
C GLU A 98 -6.14 -8.91 3.64
N SER A 99 -4.88 -9.36 3.78
CA SER A 99 -4.23 -10.26 2.83
C SER A 99 -5.01 -11.58 2.66
N LYS A 100 -5.45 -12.20 3.77
CA LYS A 100 -6.22 -13.44 3.75
C LYS A 100 -7.60 -13.27 3.11
N LEU A 101 -8.28 -12.16 3.40
CA LEU A 101 -9.59 -11.86 2.81
C LEU A 101 -9.48 -11.65 1.30
N PHE A 102 -8.45 -10.92 0.85
CA PHE A 102 -8.22 -10.68 -0.57
C PHE A 102 -7.95 -12.00 -1.34
N ILE A 103 -7.07 -12.86 -0.82
CA ILE A 103 -6.78 -14.17 -1.42
C ILE A 103 -8.04 -15.04 -1.48
N GLY A 104 -8.83 -15.07 -0.40
CA GLY A 104 -10.08 -15.83 -0.37
C GLY A 104 -11.07 -15.34 -1.43
N TYR A 105 -11.22 -14.02 -1.58
CA TYR A 105 -12.11 -13.41 -2.57
C TYR A 105 -11.68 -13.74 -4.02
N VAL A 106 -10.39 -13.59 -4.33
CA VAL A 106 -9.87 -13.90 -5.68
C VAL A 106 -10.05 -15.38 -6.03
N THR A 107 -9.85 -16.27 -5.05
CA THR A 107 -10.03 -17.72 -5.24
C THR A 107 -11.49 -18.09 -5.44
N ALA A 108 -12.42 -17.47 -4.70
CA ALA A 108 -13.85 -17.68 -4.87
C ALA A 108 -14.31 -17.22 -6.25
N LEU A 109 -13.88 -16.04 -6.70
CA LEU A 109 -14.22 -15.54 -8.03
C LEU A 109 -13.67 -16.44 -9.14
N SER A 110 -12.38 -16.80 -9.10
CA SER A 110 -11.76 -17.61 -10.15
C SER A 110 -12.40 -18.98 -10.29
N SER A 111 -12.70 -19.64 -9.17
CA SER A 111 -13.42 -20.93 -9.18
C SER A 111 -14.83 -20.80 -9.76
N GLY A 112 -15.56 -19.73 -9.42
CA GLY A 112 -16.88 -19.46 -10.00
C GLY A 112 -16.83 -19.28 -11.52
N PHE A 113 -15.87 -18.50 -12.03
CA PHE A 113 -15.68 -18.33 -13.47
C PHE A 113 -15.33 -19.64 -14.18
N LEU A 114 -14.47 -20.48 -13.58
CA LEU A 114 -14.12 -21.78 -14.15
C LEU A 114 -15.32 -22.72 -14.21
N LEU A 115 -16.14 -22.77 -13.16
CA LEU A 115 -17.35 -23.60 -13.13
C LEU A 115 -18.39 -23.15 -14.17
N ILE A 116 -18.60 -21.84 -14.30
CA ILE A 116 -19.53 -21.28 -15.30
C ILE A 116 -18.99 -21.52 -16.72
N SER A 117 -17.69 -21.33 -16.95
CA SER A 117 -17.06 -21.59 -18.24
C SER A 117 -17.14 -23.07 -18.63
N TRP A 118 -16.94 -23.98 -17.69
CA TRP A 118 -17.07 -25.42 -17.91
C TRP A 118 -18.52 -25.81 -18.23
N ALA A 119 -19.48 -25.25 -17.50
CA ALA A 119 -20.90 -25.47 -17.76
C ALA A 119 -21.33 -24.97 -19.15
N ALA A 120 -20.84 -23.79 -19.57
CA ALA A 120 -21.12 -23.24 -20.89
C ALA A 120 -20.53 -24.09 -22.01
N LEU A 121 -19.28 -24.56 -21.87
CA LEU A 121 -18.67 -25.50 -22.83
C LEU A 121 -19.49 -26.79 -22.94
N LYS A 122 -19.92 -27.35 -21.80
CA LYS A 122 -20.76 -28.55 -21.79
C LYS A 122 -22.12 -28.33 -22.45
N LEU A 123 -22.67 -27.11 -22.40
CA LEU A 123 -23.96 -26.79 -23.00
C LEU A 123 -23.89 -26.49 -24.51
N PHE A 124 -22.74 -25.99 -24.99
CA PHE A 124 -22.55 -25.67 -26.42
C PHE A 124 -21.89 -26.78 -27.24
N PHE A 125 -21.09 -27.66 -26.63
CA PHE A 125 -20.40 -28.77 -27.29
C PHE A 125 -21.04 -30.14 -27.02
N MET A 126 -22.26 -30.17 -26.46
CA MET A 126 -23.08 -31.38 -26.28
C MET A 126 -24.40 -31.26 -27.01
#